data_AF-A0A427QXF8-F1
#
_entry.id   AF-A0A427QXF8-F1
#
_cell.length_a   1.000
_cell.length_b   1.000
_cell.length_c   1.000
_cell.angle_alpha   90.00
_cell.angle_beta   90.00
_cell.angle_gamma   90.00
#
_symmetry.space_group_name_H-M   'P 1'
#
loop_
_entity.id
_entity.type
_entity.pdbx_description
1 polymer ?
#
loop_
_entity_poly.entity_id
_entity_poly.type
_entity_poly.pdbx_seq_one_letter_code
_entity_poly.pdbx_strand_id
1 'polypeptide(L)'
;MKYQIQPTQVPDDLDSCWFHPDIEKHDTIGEHAEFYTKEQWAQLQLNLGVEILVERLEYLDIPEIPEDDCADWSNWKPQPPIKDAFLIAGFDTEDGPCLWWAKPKAESKEG
;
A
#
# COMPACT_ATOMS: atom_id res chain seq x y z
N MET A 1 19.98 13.52 -4.80
CA MET A 1 18.85 13.27 -3.87
C MET A 1 18.30 11.90 -4.21
N LYS A 2 18.21 10.98 -3.25
CA LYS A 2 17.46 9.73 -3.46
C LYS A 2 15.98 10.11 -3.41
N TYR A 3 15.19 9.67 -4.38
CA TYR A 3 13.75 9.89 -4.37
C TYR A 3 13.14 9.19 -3.15
N GLN A 4 12.17 9.84 -2.50
CA GLN A 4 11.40 9.24 -1.42
C GLN A 4 9.94 9.61 -1.60
N ILE A 5 9.09 8.61 -1.77
CA ILE A 5 7.64 8.77 -1.87
C ILE A 5 7.12 9.49 -0.62
N GLN A 6 6.20 10.42 -0.83
CA GLN A 6 5.56 11.20 0.22
C GLN A 6 4.11 10.73 0.36
N PRO A 7 3.49 10.87 1.54
CA PRO A 7 2.06 10.62 1.68
C PRO A 7 1.26 11.51 0.71
N THR A 8 0.24 10.92 0.09
CA THR A 8 -0.72 11.64 -0.76
C THR A 8 -2.11 11.65 -0.13
N GLN A 9 -3.00 12.45 -0.70
CA GLN A 9 -4.41 12.40 -0.35
C GLN A 9 -5.00 11.06 -0.82
N VAL A 10 -5.30 10.19 0.13
CA VAL A 10 -6.03 8.95 -0.10
C VAL A 10 -7.51 9.31 -0.36
N PRO A 11 -8.15 8.75 -1.40
CA PRO A 11 -9.56 8.99 -1.64
C PRO A 11 -10.42 8.46 -0.47
N ASP A 12 -11.61 9.03 -0.28
CA ASP A 12 -12.55 8.57 0.75
C ASP A 12 -13.02 7.14 0.50
N ASP A 13 -13.11 6.75 -0.77
CA ASP A 13 -13.39 5.40 -1.21
C ASP A 13 -12.21 4.88 -2.04
N LEU A 14 -11.70 3.71 -1.66
CA LEU A 14 -10.56 3.06 -2.31
C LEU A 14 -11.00 2.17 -3.49
N ASP A 15 -12.32 1.96 -3.67
CA ASP A 15 -12.92 1.11 -4.71
C ASP A 15 -12.29 -0.31 -4.73
N SER A 16 -11.87 -0.79 -3.56
CA SER A 16 -11.11 -2.05 -3.37
C SER A 16 -9.89 -2.25 -4.26
N CYS A 17 -9.40 -1.19 -4.89
CA CYS A 17 -8.26 -1.24 -5.80
C CYS A 17 -7.67 0.17 -5.98
N TRP A 18 -6.81 0.55 -5.06
CA TRP A 18 -6.12 1.83 -5.09
C TRP A 18 -4.62 1.66 -4.97
N PHE A 19 -3.88 2.40 -5.79
CA PHE A 19 -2.43 2.47 -5.75
C PHE A 19 -2.00 3.93 -5.76
N HIS A 20 -0.94 4.22 -5.03
CA HIS A 20 -0.36 5.54 -5.01
C HIS A 20 0.17 5.90 -6.41
N PRO A 21 -0.10 7.11 -6.93
CA PRO A 21 0.27 7.49 -8.29
C PRO A 21 1.79 7.45 -8.55
N ASP A 22 2.61 7.65 -7.53
CA ASP A 22 4.07 7.46 -7.66
C ASP A 22 4.52 6.00 -7.72
N ILE A 23 3.71 5.01 -7.33
CA ILE A 23 4.04 3.60 -7.60
C ILE A 23 4.14 3.39 -9.11
N GLU A 24 3.16 3.87 -9.90
CA GLU A 24 3.16 3.67 -11.36
C GLU A 24 4.46 4.19 -12.02
N LYS A 25 5.00 5.31 -11.51
CA LYS A 25 6.19 5.96 -12.06
C LYS A 25 7.49 5.26 -11.67
N HIS A 26 7.47 4.57 -10.54
CA HIS A 26 8.62 3.89 -9.94
C HIS A 26 8.50 2.38 -10.01
N ASP A 27 7.47 1.89 -10.72
CA ASP A 27 7.12 0.49 -10.79
C ASP A 27 8.23 -0.30 -11.48
N THR A 28 8.36 -1.54 -11.03
CA THR A 28 9.36 -2.50 -11.51
C THR A 28 8.71 -3.76 -12.03
N ILE A 29 7.38 -3.88 -11.93
CA ILE A 29 6.58 -4.96 -12.49
C ILE A 29 6.22 -4.65 -13.94
N GLY A 30 6.19 -5.68 -14.78
CA GLY A 30 5.77 -5.52 -16.18
C GLY A 30 4.25 -5.39 -16.28
N GLU A 31 3.77 -4.81 -17.38
CA GLU A 31 2.35 -4.50 -17.66
C GLU A 31 1.38 -5.69 -17.54
N HIS A 32 1.88 -6.93 -17.44
CA HIS A 32 1.08 -8.17 -17.36
C HIS A 32 1.49 -9.09 -16.19
N ALA A 33 2.30 -8.59 -15.26
CA ALA A 33 2.71 -9.38 -14.10
C ALA A 33 1.82 -9.05 -12.90
N GLU A 34 1.24 -10.11 -12.33
CA GLU A 34 0.32 -10.04 -11.18
C GLU A 34 1.08 -9.98 -9.84
N PHE A 35 2.36 -10.37 -9.83
CA PHE A 35 3.18 -10.46 -8.63
C PHE A 35 4.61 -9.95 -8.85
N TYR A 36 5.16 -9.25 -7.87
CA TYR A 36 6.56 -8.84 -7.85
C TYR A 36 7.45 -10.04 -7.53
N THR A 37 8.53 -10.24 -8.31
CA THR A 37 9.63 -11.08 -7.84
C THR A 37 10.32 -10.44 -6.63
N LYS A 38 11.08 -11.22 -5.86
CA LYS A 38 11.83 -10.70 -4.70
C LYS A 38 12.76 -9.53 -5.08
N GLU A 39 13.37 -9.61 -6.26
CA GLU A 39 14.28 -8.59 -6.78
C GLU A 39 13.53 -7.32 -7.17
N GLN A 40 12.39 -7.44 -7.88
CA GLN A 40 11.53 -6.31 -8.20
C GLN A 40 10.97 -5.66 -6.94
N TRP A 41 10.50 -6.44 -5.97
CA TRP A 41 10.00 -5.93 -4.69
C TRP A 41 11.06 -5.14 -3.92
N ALA A 42 12.30 -5.66 -3.89
CA ALA A 42 13.42 -4.94 -3.27
C ALA A 42 13.76 -3.65 -4.06
N GLN A 43 13.73 -3.71 -5.39
CA GLN A 43 13.99 -2.55 -6.24
C GLN A 43 12.89 -1.48 -6.10
N LEU A 44 11.62 -1.85 -5.99
CA LEU A 44 10.51 -0.93 -5.76
C LEU A 44 10.71 -0.15 -4.44
N GLN A 45 11.04 -0.85 -3.35
CA GLN A 45 11.35 -0.21 -2.06
C GLN A 45 12.53 0.76 -2.15
N LEU A 46 13.55 0.43 -2.95
CA LEU A 46 14.68 1.32 -3.20
C LEU A 46 14.29 2.54 -4.06
N ASN A 47 13.51 2.31 -5.12
CA ASN A 47 13.02 3.35 -6.01
C ASN A 47 12.14 4.36 -5.27
N LEU A 48 11.25 3.85 -4.40
CA LEU A 48 10.36 4.65 -3.57
C LEU A 48 11.04 5.23 -2.33
N GLY A 49 12.25 4.78 -1.98
CA GLY A 49 13.00 5.28 -0.82
C GLY A 49 12.41 4.90 0.54
N VAL A 50 11.58 3.86 0.60
CA VAL A 50 10.82 3.46 1.81
C VAL A 50 10.98 1.98 2.12
N GLU A 51 10.46 1.56 3.27
CA GLU A 51 10.22 0.16 3.61
C GLU A 51 8.72 -0.10 3.43
N ILE A 52 8.35 -1.07 2.59
CA ILE A 52 6.94 -1.40 2.36
C ILE A 52 6.54 -2.49 3.35
N LEU A 53 5.57 -2.19 4.20
CA LEU A 53 4.94 -3.14 5.11
C LEU A 53 3.66 -3.65 4.45
N VAL A 54 3.53 -4.97 4.34
CA VAL A 54 2.33 -5.61 3.81
C VAL A 54 1.48 -6.06 4.99
N GLU A 55 0.26 -5.55 5.04
CA GLU A 55 -0.75 -5.93 6.02
C GLU A 55 -1.88 -6.65 5.29
N ARG A 56 -2.23 -7.85 5.74
CA ARG A 56 -3.34 -8.64 5.22
C ARG A 56 -4.37 -8.74 6.31
N LEU A 57 -5.59 -8.34 6.00
CA LEU A 57 -6.71 -8.36 6.91
C LEU A 57 -7.74 -9.36 6.42
N GLU A 58 -8.48 -9.94 7.35
CA GLU A 58 -9.63 -10.80 7.04
C GLU A 58 -10.90 -9.95 7.12
N TYR A 59 -11.88 -10.22 6.24
CA TYR A 59 -13.18 -9.52 6.29
C TYR A 59 -13.87 -9.64 7.64
N LEU A 60 -13.65 -10.75 8.34
CA LEU A 60 -14.18 -11.01 9.68
C LEU A 60 -13.68 -10.01 10.73
N ASP A 61 -12.49 -9.42 10.53
CA ASP A 61 -11.91 -8.41 11.42
C ASP A 61 -12.35 -6.98 11.05
N ILE A 62 -13.04 -6.81 9.91
CA ILE A 62 -13.47 -5.51 9.39
C ILE A 62 -15.00 -5.46 9.30
N PRO A 63 -15.71 -5.20 10.41
CA PRO A 63 -17.18 -5.12 10.40
C PRO A 63 -17.73 -3.91 9.63
N GLU A 64 -16.86 -2.98 9.22
CA GLU A 64 -17.21 -1.81 8.39
C GLU A 64 -17.42 -2.20 6.92
N ILE A 65 -16.80 -3.29 6.44
CA ILE A 65 -17.01 -3.80 5.09
C ILE A 65 -18.21 -4.75 5.12
N PRO A 66 -19.22 -4.57 4.26
CA PRO A 66 -20.38 -5.45 4.22
C PRO A 66 -20.01 -6.84 3.69
N GLU A 67 -20.44 -7.90 4.38
CA GLU A 67 -20.20 -9.30 3.98
C GLU A 67 -20.85 -9.65 2.62
N ASP A 68 -21.96 -8.99 2.28
CA ASP A 68 -22.67 -9.15 0.99
C ASP A 68 -21.96 -8.45 -0.18
N ASP A 69 -21.08 -7.47 0.11
CA ASP A 69 -20.36 -6.69 -0.90
C ASP A 69 -18.95 -6.33 -0.39
N CYS A 70 -18.08 -7.32 -0.34
CA CYS A 70 -16.70 -7.20 0.17
C CYS A 70 -15.85 -6.14 -0.56
N ALA A 71 -16.32 -5.66 -1.71
CA ALA A 71 -15.72 -4.59 -2.49
C ALA A 71 -16.14 -3.16 -2.03
N ASP A 72 -17.14 -3.01 -1.17
CA ASP A 72 -17.53 -1.69 -0.66
C ASP A 72 -16.65 -1.31 0.53
N TRP A 73 -15.60 -0.54 0.24
CA TRP A 73 -14.73 0.02 1.26
C TRP A 73 -15.13 1.45 1.65
N SER A 74 -16.25 1.97 1.12
CA SER A 74 -16.77 3.32 1.37
C SER A 74 -16.90 3.67 2.85
N ASN A 75 -17.18 2.67 3.70
CA ASN A 75 -17.37 2.84 5.14
C ASN A 75 -16.13 2.49 5.96
N TRP A 76 -15.11 1.90 5.36
CA TRP A 76 -13.92 1.42 6.05
C TRP A 76 -12.71 2.28 5.69
N LYS A 77 -12.01 2.77 6.72
CA LYS A 77 -10.75 3.50 6.54
C LYS A 77 -9.60 2.76 7.19
N PRO A 78 -8.67 2.19 6.40
CA PRO A 78 -7.54 1.47 6.96
C PRO A 78 -6.65 2.41 7.79
N GLN A 79 -6.20 1.91 8.93
CA GLN A 79 -5.28 2.64 9.81
C GLN A 79 -3.88 2.07 9.71
N PRO A 80 -2.84 2.91 9.70
CA PRO A 80 -1.48 2.42 9.55
C PRO A 80 -1.08 1.58 10.78
N PRO A 81 -0.38 0.44 10.58
CA PRO A 81 0.07 -0.41 11.68
C PRO A 81 1.14 0.29 12.55
N ILE A 82 1.75 1.36 12.06
CA ILE A 82 2.75 2.18 12.77
C ILE A 82 2.54 3.67 12.53
N LYS A 83 2.96 4.50 13.49
CA LYS A 83 2.68 5.95 13.55
C LYS A 83 3.21 6.80 12.38
N ASP A 84 4.24 6.32 11.69
CA ASP A 84 4.90 7.05 10.59
C ASP A 84 4.64 6.43 9.21
N ALA A 85 3.86 5.35 9.13
CA ALA A 85 3.54 4.75 7.85
C ALA A 85 2.29 5.38 7.23
N PHE A 86 2.26 5.39 5.91
CA PHE A 86 1.11 5.88 5.13
C PHE A 86 0.75 4.88 4.04
N LEU A 87 -0.53 4.87 3.66
CA LEU A 87 -1.04 3.93 2.67
C LEU A 87 -0.46 4.26 1.29
N ILE A 88 0.08 3.24 0.62
CA ILE A 88 0.57 3.35 -0.76
C ILE A 88 -0.12 2.41 -1.71
N ALA A 89 -0.75 1.34 -1.23
CA ALA A 89 -1.64 0.52 -2.04
C ALA A 89 -2.66 -0.16 -1.14
N GLY A 90 -3.85 -0.41 -1.65
CA GLY A 90 -4.88 -1.18 -1.00
C GLY A 90 -5.70 -1.88 -2.07
N PHE A 91 -5.76 -3.21 -2.03
CA PHE A 91 -6.51 -3.99 -2.99
C PHE A 91 -7.15 -5.21 -2.34
N ASP A 92 -8.32 -5.60 -2.85
CA ASP A 92 -9.01 -6.80 -2.44
C ASP A 92 -8.26 -8.07 -2.86
N THR A 93 -8.35 -9.11 -2.02
CA THR A 93 -7.89 -10.47 -2.31
C THR A 93 -8.93 -11.47 -1.82
N GLU A 94 -8.83 -12.73 -2.27
CA GLU A 94 -9.79 -13.78 -1.90
C GLU A 94 -9.98 -13.97 -0.38
N ASP A 95 -8.95 -13.70 0.41
CA ASP A 95 -8.98 -13.82 1.88
C ASP A 95 -9.38 -12.50 2.58
N GLY A 96 -9.32 -11.37 1.89
CA GLY A 96 -9.57 -10.05 2.45
C GLY A 96 -8.68 -8.93 1.92
N PRO A 97 -8.81 -7.72 2.47
CA PRO A 97 -8.03 -6.57 2.03
C PRO A 97 -6.53 -6.73 2.26
N CYS A 98 -5.75 -6.46 1.23
CA CYS A 98 -4.30 -6.39 1.30
C CYS A 98 -3.86 -4.93 1.18
N LEU A 99 -3.21 -4.42 2.21
CA LEU A 99 -2.78 -3.03 2.34
C LEU A 99 -1.26 -2.95 2.36
N TRP A 100 -0.70 -2.01 1.60
CA TRP A 100 0.72 -1.70 1.60
C TRP A 100 0.95 -0.35 2.24
N TRP A 101 1.78 -0.35 3.27
CA TRP A 101 2.13 0.82 4.04
C TRP A 101 3.58 1.20 3.80
N ALA A 102 3.82 2.41 3.32
CA ALA A 102 5.17 2.94 3.17
C ALA A 102 5.63 3.51 4.51
N LYS A 103 6.69 2.92 5.04
CA LYS A 103 7.43 3.45 6.17
C LYS A 103 8.62 4.27 5.65
N PRO A 104 8.65 5.59 5.90
CA PRO A 104 9.77 6.42 5.52
C PRO A 104 11.03 5.92 6.22
N LYS A 105 12.10 5.70 5.45
CA LYS A 105 13.42 5.52 6.03
C LYS A 105 13.79 6.87 6.60
N ALA A 106 13.90 6.98 7.93
CA ALA A 106 14.41 8.19 8.54
C ALA A 106 15.71 8.56 7.80
N GLU A 107 15.79 9.77 7.26
CA GLU A 107 17.07 10.27 6.77
C GLU A 107 18.03 10.08 7.94
N SER A 108 18.99 9.17 7.78
CA SER A 108 20.15 9.14 8.66
C SER A 108 20.72 10.54 8.55
N LYS A 109 20.42 11.38 9.54
CA LYS A 109 21.24 12.54 9.87
C LYS A 109 22.57 11.94 10.35
N GLU A 110 23.36 11.46 9.40
CA GLU A 110 24.81 11.44 9.56
C GLU A 110 25.21 12.92 9.51
N GLY A 111 25.25 13.51 10.70
CA GLY A 111 25.91 14.78 10.97
C GLY A 111 27.38 14.55 11.28
#